data_AF-A0A3R8T941-F1
#
_entry.id   AF-A0A3R8T941-F1
#
_cell.length_a   1.000
_cell.length_b   1.000
_cell.length_c   1.000
_cell.angle_alpha   90.00
_cell.angle_beta   90.00
_cell.angle_gamma   90.00
#
_symmetry.space_group_name_H-M   'P 1'
#
loop_
_entity.id
_entity.type
_entity.pdbx_description
1 polymer ?
#
loop_
_entity_poly.entity_id
_entity_poly.type
_entity_poly.pdbx_seq_one_letter_code
_entity_poly.pdbx_strand_id
1 'polypeptide(L)'
;MKTQFALSLSFICMVFHIPSHAEWFEVTGVADIKNGDHQKAKKQAVNDAITQALLFSGATVSSVQTVTDGVLTQDQLKIRANGEIQGADVIAESRVGDAWQVTLHIDITPQQSQCSTSAYNKQIAITQSQLKNKHQATLGQIFDVNKIVSERLYHTLSDQNQSVEPVPYFAQKIDVNRFFSQRFDYNEQLIETVTANTN
;
A
#
# COMPACT_ATOMS: atom_id res chain seq x y z
N MET A 1 47.13 25.21 30.93
CA MET A 1 46.92 24.62 29.59
C MET A 1 45.94 23.45 29.59
N LYS A 2 46.06 22.44 30.47
CA LYS A 2 45.16 21.26 30.49
C LYS A 2 43.68 21.59 30.77
N THR A 3 43.39 22.56 31.65
CA THR A 3 42.02 22.97 32.01
C THR A 3 41.30 23.75 30.92
N GLN A 4 42.02 24.58 30.15
CA GLN A 4 41.43 25.29 29.00
C GLN A 4 41.14 24.37 27.81
N PHE A 5 41.96 23.33 27.62
CA PHE A 5 41.71 22.29 26.61
C PHE A 5 40.47 21.45 26.95
N ALA A 6 40.26 21.17 28.25
CA ALA A 6 39.07 20.45 28.71
C ALA A 6 37.78 21.28 28.55
N LEU A 7 37.82 22.59 28.83
CA LEU A 7 36.66 23.48 28.64
C LEU A 7 36.27 23.66 27.17
N SER A 8 37.27 23.79 26.29
CA SER A 8 37.04 23.92 24.85
C SER A 8 36.51 22.62 24.22
N LEU A 9 36.97 21.46 24.69
CA LEU A 9 36.44 20.16 24.26
C LEU A 9 34.98 19.94 24.72
N SER A 10 34.63 20.38 25.94
CA SER A 10 33.26 20.31 26.45
C SER A 10 32.30 21.22 25.67
N PHE A 11 32.76 22.38 25.20
CA PHE A 11 31.95 23.30 24.40
C PHE A 11 31.68 22.73 23.00
N ILE A 12 32.66 22.06 22.39
CA ILE A 12 32.49 21.40 21.08
C ILE A 12 31.46 20.27 21.11
N CYS A 13 31.41 19.45 22.16
CA CYS A 13 30.42 18.37 22.27
C CYS A 13 28.98 18.89 22.40
N MET A 14 28.78 20.08 22.96
CA MET A 14 27.45 20.66 23.15
C MET A 14 26.88 21.27 21.85
N VAL A 15 27.75 21.62 20.89
CA VAL A 15 27.35 22.19 19.59
C VAL A 15 27.08 21.09 18.55
N PHE A 16 27.61 19.88 18.74
CA PHE A 16 27.37 18.71 17.87
C PHE A 16 26.36 17.73 18.49
N HIS A 17 25.10 18.15 18.60
CA HIS A 17 24.01 17.21 18.83
C HIS A 17 23.26 16.96 17.52
N ILE A 18 23.34 15.74 17.01
CA ILE A 18 22.53 15.29 15.88
C ILE A 18 21.16 14.89 16.46
N PRO A 19 20.04 15.54 16.06
CA PRO A 19 18.73 15.09 16.51
C PRO A 19 18.45 13.71 15.91
N SER A 20 18.26 12.71 16.77
CA SER A 20 17.72 11.41 16.35
C SER A 20 16.21 11.54 16.23
N HIS A 21 15.69 11.51 15.00
CA HIS A 21 14.26 11.39 14.76
C HIS A 21 13.92 9.90 14.70
N ALA A 22 13.15 9.44 15.68
CA ALA A 22 12.42 8.18 15.56
C ALA A 22 11.03 8.53 15.05
N GLU A 23 10.67 8.02 13.88
CA GLU A 23 9.36 8.23 13.27
C GLU A 23 8.70 6.87 13.12
N TRP A 24 7.49 6.76 13.67
CA TRP A 24 6.65 5.56 13.59
C TRP A 24 5.57 5.83 12.57
N PHE A 25 5.21 4.80 11.79
CA PHE A 25 4.08 4.91 10.87
C PHE A 25 2.80 4.64 11.64
N GLU A 26 1.92 5.64 11.71
CA GLU A 26 0.55 5.46 12.19
C GLU A 26 -0.37 5.16 11.00
N VAL A 27 -0.94 3.97 11.00
CA VAL A 27 -1.82 3.51 9.92
C VAL A 27 -3.07 2.86 10.51
N THR A 28 -4.22 3.14 9.88
CA THR A 28 -5.48 2.50 10.21
C THR A 28 -5.89 1.57 9.09
N GLY A 29 -6.06 0.28 9.41
CA GLY A 29 -6.61 -0.72 8.51
C GLY A 29 -8.07 -1.00 8.83
N VAL A 30 -8.80 -1.47 7.81
CA VAL A 30 -10.23 -1.71 7.86
C VAL A 30 -10.56 -3.09 7.30
N ALA A 31 -11.61 -3.73 7.83
CA ALA A 31 -12.15 -4.94 7.23
C ALA A 31 -13.61 -5.18 7.59
N ASP A 32 -14.40 -5.61 6.62
CA ASP A 32 -15.82 -5.90 6.79
C ASP A 32 -16.06 -7.17 7.63
N ILE A 33 -17.07 -7.12 8.48
CA ILE A 33 -17.52 -8.26 9.28
C ILE A 33 -18.40 -9.16 8.42
N LYS A 34 -17.79 -10.17 7.79
CA LYS A 34 -18.51 -11.18 7.00
C LYS A 34 -19.03 -12.29 7.92
N ASN A 35 -20.31 -12.65 7.79
CA ASN A 35 -20.97 -13.74 8.54
C ASN A 35 -20.89 -13.63 10.08
N GLY A 36 -20.76 -12.41 10.62
CA GLY A 36 -20.64 -12.19 12.07
C GLY A 36 -19.30 -12.62 12.67
N ASP A 37 -18.30 -12.96 11.85
CA ASP A 37 -16.98 -13.40 12.32
C ASP A 37 -16.08 -12.19 12.62
N HIS A 38 -16.21 -11.67 13.84
CA HIS A 38 -15.46 -10.51 14.31
C HIS A 38 -13.95 -10.77 14.44
N GLN A 39 -13.55 -11.99 14.79
CA GLN A 39 -12.13 -12.32 14.99
C GLN A 39 -11.40 -12.35 13.65
N LYS A 40 -12.05 -12.90 12.62
CA LYS A 40 -11.53 -12.89 11.26
C LYS A 40 -11.45 -11.47 10.70
N ALA A 41 -12.51 -10.66 10.87
CA ALA A 41 -12.51 -9.26 10.43
C ALA A 41 -11.38 -8.46 11.10
N LYS A 42 -11.20 -8.61 12.41
CA LYS A 42 -10.10 -7.98 13.13
C LYS A 42 -8.73 -8.36 12.58
N LYS A 43 -8.50 -9.65 12.33
CA LYS A 43 -7.24 -10.13 11.72
C LYS A 43 -7.03 -9.57 10.31
N GLN A 44 -8.09 -9.45 9.52
CA GLN A 44 -8.05 -8.84 8.19
C GLN A 44 -7.72 -7.34 8.27
N ALA A 45 -8.33 -6.60 9.19
CA ALA A 45 -8.04 -5.18 9.40
C ALA A 45 -6.58 -4.93 9.83
N VAL A 46 -6.01 -5.81 10.67
CA VAL A 46 -4.58 -5.77 11.01
C VAL A 46 -3.71 -6.01 9.78
N ASN A 47 -4.04 -7.02 8.96
CA ASN A 47 -3.28 -7.30 7.74
C ASN A 47 -3.35 -6.13 6.75
N ASP A 48 -4.53 -5.53 6.59
CA ASP A 48 -4.74 -4.35 5.75
C ASP A 48 -3.88 -3.17 6.23
N ALA A 49 -3.89 -2.85 7.52
CA ALA A 49 -3.05 -1.79 8.10
C ALA A 49 -1.56 -1.99 7.80
N ILE A 50 -1.07 -3.23 7.91
CA ILE A 50 0.33 -3.56 7.67
C ILE A 50 0.66 -3.46 6.18
N THR A 51 -0.22 -3.97 5.31
CA THR A 51 -0.06 -3.85 3.87
C THR A 51 0.02 -2.38 3.46
N GLN A 52 -0.86 -1.53 3.98
CA GLN A 52 -0.84 -0.10 3.72
C GLN A 52 0.45 0.57 4.21
N ALA A 53 0.90 0.26 5.42
CA ALA A 53 2.11 0.85 5.99
C ALA A 53 3.36 0.47 5.17
N LEU A 54 3.49 -0.79 4.76
CA LEU A 54 4.60 -1.24 3.93
C LEU A 54 4.56 -0.66 2.52
N LEU A 55 3.37 -0.54 1.92
CA LEU A 55 3.21 0.13 0.62
C LEU A 55 3.65 1.59 0.70
N PHE A 56 3.28 2.30 1.77
CA PHE A 56 3.67 3.70 1.96
C PHE A 56 5.16 3.87 2.22
N SER A 57 5.78 2.97 3.00
CA SER A 57 7.21 3.04 3.31
C SER A 57 8.12 2.61 2.14
N GLY A 58 7.56 2.14 1.02
CA GLY A 58 8.31 1.57 -0.10
C GLY A 58 8.95 0.21 0.19
N ALA A 59 8.52 -0.43 1.28
CA ALA A 59 8.93 -1.77 1.70
C ALA A 59 8.32 -2.84 0.78
N THR A 60 9.00 -3.98 0.63
CA THR A 60 8.53 -5.09 -0.20
C THR A 60 7.51 -5.95 0.55
N VAL A 61 6.27 -5.99 0.05
CA VAL A 61 5.21 -6.85 0.59
C VAL A 61 5.17 -8.19 -0.14
N SER A 62 5.68 -9.26 0.47
CA SER A 62 5.57 -10.62 -0.09
C SER A 62 4.66 -11.55 0.72
N SER A 63 4.44 -11.28 2.01
CA SER A 63 3.47 -12.00 2.86
C SER A 63 3.39 -11.34 4.25
N VAL A 64 2.17 -11.15 4.78
CA VAL A 64 1.94 -10.71 6.18
C VAL A 64 1.52 -11.93 7.01
N GLN A 65 2.42 -12.44 7.86
CA GLN A 65 2.14 -13.57 8.74
C GLN A 65 2.12 -13.10 10.18
N THR A 66 0.93 -13.02 10.76
CA THR A 66 0.76 -12.74 12.19
C THR A 66 1.16 -14.00 12.99
N VAL A 67 2.27 -13.93 13.71
CA VAL A 67 2.67 -14.99 14.65
C VAL A 67 2.23 -14.56 16.04
N THR A 68 1.28 -15.29 16.61
CA THR A 68 0.92 -15.15 18.01
C THR A 68 1.73 -16.19 18.77
N ASP A 69 2.86 -15.80 19.35
CA ASP A 69 3.61 -16.69 20.23
C ASP A 69 2.65 -17.16 21.33
N GLY A 70 2.39 -18.47 21.35
CA GLY A 70 1.33 -19.06 22.15
C GLY A 70 1.51 -18.81 23.63
N VAL A 71 0.81 -17.80 24.16
CA VAL A 71 0.11 -17.76 25.45
C VAL A 71 -0.73 -16.47 25.42
N LEU A 72 -2.02 -16.64 25.69
CA LEU A 72 -3.02 -15.59 25.70
C LEU A 72 -2.77 -14.65 26.89
N THR A 73 -1.92 -13.65 26.72
CA THR A 73 -1.84 -12.50 27.62
C THR A 73 -1.71 -11.22 26.81
N GLN A 74 -2.64 -10.33 27.11
CA GLN A 74 -2.82 -8.96 26.64
C GLN A 74 -1.51 -8.25 26.21
N ASP A 75 -1.57 -7.61 25.05
CA ASP A 75 -0.80 -6.40 24.66
C ASP A 75 0.55 -6.46 23.92
N GLN A 76 0.96 -7.55 23.25
CA GLN A 76 2.10 -7.46 22.29
C GLN A 76 1.93 -8.34 21.05
N LEU A 77 1.53 -7.74 19.93
CA LEU A 77 1.41 -8.42 18.64
C LEU A 77 2.72 -8.30 17.85
N LYS A 78 3.62 -9.27 17.97
CA LYS A 78 4.90 -9.24 17.24
C LYS A 78 4.73 -9.77 15.81
N ILE A 79 4.70 -8.87 14.84
CA ILE A 79 4.55 -9.23 13.41
C ILE A 79 5.91 -9.10 12.72
N ARG A 80 6.34 -10.17 12.03
CA ARG A 80 7.55 -10.17 11.19
C ARG A 80 7.14 -10.22 9.72
N ALA A 81 7.23 -9.10 9.02
CA ALA A 81 7.21 -9.06 7.56
C ALA A 81 8.66 -8.96 7.07
N ASN A 82 9.23 -10.07 6.60
CA ASN A 82 10.48 -10.21 5.83
C ASN A 82 11.62 -9.20 6.09
N GLY A 83 11.87 -8.84 7.35
CA GLY A 83 13.04 -8.08 7.78
C GLY A 83 12.90 -6.54 7.79
N GLU A 84 11.77 -5.99 7.33
CA GLU A 84 11.58 -4.52 7.28
C GLU A 84 10.75 -3.98 8.44
N ILE A 85 9.88 -4.80 9.04
CA ILE A 85 9.13 -4.44 10.26
C ILE A 85 9.90 -4.90 11.50
N GLN A 86 10.24 -3.96 12.39
CA GLN A 86 10.86 -4.28 13.68
C GLN A 86 9.82 -4.58 14.76
N GLY A 87 8.67 -3.89 14.72
CA GLY A 87 7.58 -4.03 15.67
C GLY A 87 6.30 -3.35 15.19
N ALA A 88 5.15 -3.83 15.69
CA ALA A 88 3.85 -3.24 15.43
C ALA A 88 3.02 -3.30 16.71
N ASP A 89 2.49 -2.15 17.13
CA ASP A 89 1.68 -2.02 18.33
C ASP A 89 0.27 -1.54 17.95
N VAL A 90 -0.74 -2.19 18.52
CA VAL A 90 -2.12 -1.76 18.35
C VAL A 90 -2.39 -0.62 19.31
N ILE A 91 -2.71 0.56 18.78
CA ILE A 91 -3.01 1.75 19.59
C ILE A 91 -4.51 2.04 19.70
N ALA A 92 -5.29 1.59 18.73
CA ALA A 92 -6.74 1.71 18.77
C ALA A 92 -7.41 0.57 18.01
N GLU A 93 -8.54 0.13 18.54
CA GLU A 93 -9.46 -0.77 17.85
C GLU A 93 -10.87 -0.26 18.06
N SER A 94 -11.64 -0.18 16.98
CA SER A 94 -13.04 0.21 17.07
C SER A 94 -13.88 -0.48 16.01
N ARG A 95 -15.16 -0.63 16.33
CA ARG A 95 -16.16 -1.03 15.35
C ARG A 95 -16.82 0.22 14.80
N VAL A 96 -16.82 0.37 13.48
CA VAL A 96 -17.51 1.45 12.80
C VAL A 96 -18.49 0.83 11.81
N GLY A 97 -19.78 0.84 12.17
CA GLY A 97 -20.83 0.17 11.40
C GLY A 97 -20.61 -1.34 11.34
N ASP A 98 -20.49 -1.88 10.12
CA ASP A 98 -20.25 -3.30 9.86
C ASP A 98 -18.79 -3.62 9.50
N ALA A 99 -17.88 -2.69 9.79
CA ALA A 99 -16.44 -2.88 9.63
C ALA A 99 -15.70 -2.81 10.98
N TRP A 100 -14.58 -3.53 11.06
CA TRP A 100 -13.58 -3.40 12.11
C TRP A 100 -12.49 -2.44 11.66
N GLN A 101 -12.09 -1.51 12.52
CA GLN A 101 -10.98 -0.59 12.28
C GLN A 101 -9.89 -0.82 13.33
N VAL A 102 -8.65 -0.94 12.88
CA VAL A 102 -7.49 -1.13 13.74
C VAL A 102 -6.41 -0.13 13.37
N THR A 103 -6.00 0.68 14.33
CA THR A 103 -4.89 1.63 14.17
C THR A 103 -3.63 1.04 14.80
N LEU A 104 -2.55 1.00 14.03
CA LEU A 104 -1.26 0.46 14.41
C LEU A 104 -0.19 1.56 14.38
N HIS A 105 0.75 1.48 15.32
CA HIS A 105 2.07 2.10 15.22
C HIS A 105 3.07 1.06 14.77
N ILE A 106 3.76 1.30 13.65
CA ILE A 106 4.68 0.33 13.06
C ILE A 106 6.06 0.98 12.88
N ASP A 107 7.10 0.29 13.38
CA ASP A 107 8.49 0.60 13.06
C ASP A 107 8.88 -0.12 11.79
N ILE A 108 9.06 0.66 10.73
CA ILE A 108 9.53 0.15 9.45
C ILE A 108 10.91 0.71 9.19
N THR A 109 11.89 -0.18 9.15
CA THR A 109 13.23 0.13 8.66
C THR A 109 13.39 -0.57 7.32
N PRO A 110 13.10 0.12 6.21
CA PRO A 110 13.18 -0.49 4.89
C PRO A 110 14.61 -0.94 4.66
N GLN A 111 14.78 -2.21 4.29
CA GLN A 111 16.10 -2.68 3.94
C GLN A 111 16.46 -2.00 2.63
N GLN A 112 17.64 -1.38 2.57
CA GLN A 112 18.11 -0.66 1.40
C GLN A 112 18.53 -1.66 0.29
N SER A 113 17.69 -2.64 -0.01
CA SER A 113 17.87 -3.50 -1.16
C SER A 113 17.59 -2.67 -2.40
N GLN A 114 18.65 -2.44 -3.18
CA GLN A 114 18.58 -2.12 -4.60
C GLN A 114 17.36 -2.80 -5.20
N CYS A 115 16.40 -1.97 -5.63
CA CYS A 115 15.15 -2.32 -6.32
C CYS A 115 15.15 -3.77 -6.78
N SER A 116 14.75 -4.68 -5.88
CA SER A 116 14.85 -6.10 -6.15
C SER A 116 13.86 -6.36 -7.26
N THR A 117 14.36 -6.87 -8.38
CA THR A 117 13.52 -7.30 -9.51
C THR A 117 12.52 -8.29 -8.95
N SER A 118 11.30 -7.81 -8.71
CA SER A 118 10.21 -8.64 -8.24
C SER A 118 10.08 -9.78 -9.23
N ALA A 119 10.29 -11.01 -8.77
CA ALA A 119 10.14 -12.21 -9.61
C ALA A 119 8.67 -12.45 -10.03
N TYR A 120 7.77 -11.53 -9.67
CA TYR A 120 6.36 -11.59 -9.96
C TYR A 120 5.98 -10.43 -10.89
N ASN A 121 5.30 -10.76 -11.99
CA ASN A 121 4.77 -9.76 -12.89
C ASN A 121 3.60 -9.05 -12.20
N LYS A 122 3.72 -7.73 -12.03
CA LYS A 122 2.62 -6.94 -11.47
C LYS A 122 1.48 -6.92 -12.48
N GLN A 123 0.29 -7.36 -12.09
CA GLN A 123 -0.87 -7.29 -12.96
C GLN A 123 -1.39 -5.85 -13.03
N ILE A 124 -1.60 -5.34 -14.24
CA ILE A 124 -2.16 -4.00 -14.47
C ILE A 124 -3.37 -4.12 -15.39
N ALA A 125 -4.56 -3.85 -14.85
CA ALA A 125 -5.78 -3.79 -15.64
C ALA A 125 -5.83 -2.51 -16.49
N ILE A 126 -5.87 -2.68 -17.81
CA ILE A 126 -6.00 -1.57 -18.76
C ILE A 126 -7.47 -1.38 -19.09
N THR A 127 -8.09 -0.37 -18.49
CA THR A 127 -9.51 -0.05 -18.65
C THR A 127 -9.75 0.94 -19.80
N GLN A 128 -11.01 1.09 -20.22
CA GLN A 128 -11.35 1.99 -21.32
C GLN A 128 -11.15 3.45 -20.88
N SER A 129 -10.30 4.19 -21.61
CA SER A 129 -10.11 5.62 -21.38
C SER A 129 -11.38 6.41 -21.72
N GLN A 130 -11.49 7.65 -21.23
CA GLN A 130 -12.64 8.51 -21.48
C GLN A 130 -12.26 9.72 -22.34
N LEU A 131 -13.06 9.98 -23.37
CA LEU A 131 -12.99 11.24 -24.11
C LEU A 131 -13.90 12.27 -23.42
N LYS A 132 -13.30 13.19 -22.66
CA LYS A 132 -14.06 14.21 -21.89
C LYS A 132 -15.00 15.04 -22.77
N ASN A 133 -14.52 15.47 -23.94
CA ASN A 133 -15.28 16.30 -24.87
C ASN A 133 -15.51 15.56 -26.18
N LYS A 134 -16.63 14.85 -26.32
CA LYS A 134 -16.95 14.08 -27.53
C LYS A 134 -16.99 14.91 -28.81
N HIS A 135 -17.31 16.20 -28.71
CA HIS A 135 -17.32 17.11 -29.86
C HIS A 135 -15.96 17.22 -30.55
N GLN A 136 -14.85 17.01 -29.83
CA GLN A 136 -13.50 17.06 -30.40
C GLN A 136 -13.21 15.91 -31.37
N ALA A 137 -13.97 14.81 -31.31
CA ALA A 137 -13.86 13.68 -32.23
C ALA A 137 -14.67 13.84 -33.54
N THR A 138 -15.43 14.94 -33.68
CA THR A 138 -16.29 15.17 -34.85
C THR A 138 -15.46 15.29 -36.13
N LEU A 139 -14.35 16.02 -36.07
CA LEU A 139 -13.43 16.12 -37.19
C LEU A 139 -12.72 14.78 -37.37
N GLY A 140 -12.98 14.11 -38.50
CA GLY A 140 -12.45 12.77 -38.78
C GLY A 140 -13.23 11.62 -38.15
N GLN A 141 -14.34 11.89 -37.44
CA GLN A 141 -15.27 10.88 -36.88
C GLN A 141 -14.60 9.84 -35.98
N ILE A 142 -13.60 10.25 -35.21
CA ILE A 142 -12.76 9.38 -34.38
C ILE A 142 -13.38 9.11 -32.99
N PHE A 143 -14.68 8.78 -32.93
CA PHE A 143 -15.41 8.65 -31.66
C PHE A 143 -14.91 7.50 -30.78
N ASP A 144 -14.32 6.46 -31.39
CA ASP A 144 -13.79 5.28 -30.70
C ASP A 144 -12.33 5.44 -30.24
N VAL A 145 -11.73 6.62 -30.42
CA VAL A 145 -10.32 6.89 -30.08
C VAL A 145 -9.99 6.51 -28.63
N ASN A 146 -10.93 6.71 -27.71
CA ASN A 146 -10.74 6.39 -26.29
C ASN A 146 -10.66 4.88 -26.02
N LYS A 147 -11.35 4.05 -26.82
CA LYS A 147 -11.20 2.59 -26.77
C LYS A 147 -9.89 2.15 -27.39
N ILE A 148 -9.60 2.64 -28.59
CA ILE A 148 -8.41 2.25 -29.37
C ILE A 148 -7.11 2.63 -28.67
N VAL A 149 -7.07 3.77 -27.96
CA VAL A 149 -5.89 4.15 -27.18
C VAL A 149 -5.62 3.16 -26.04
N SER A 150 -6.65 2.73 -25.31
CA SER A 150 -6.50 1.71 -24.25
C SER A 150 -6.08 0.36 -24.81
N GLU A 151 -6.66 -0.05 -25.94
CA GLU A 151 -6.27 -1.28 -26.65
C GLU A 151 -4.81 -1.21 -27.13
N ARG A 152 -4.40 -0.09 -27.71
CA ARG A 152 -3.01 0.14 -28.12
C ARG A 152 -2.05 0.13 -26.94
N LEU A 153 -2.43 0.70 -25.80
CA LEU A 153 -1.64 0.68 -24.58
C LEU A 153 -1.46 -0.75 -24.04
N TYR A 154 -2.55 -1.54 -24.02
CA TYR A 154 -2.50 -2.95 -23.65
C TYR A 154 -1.50 -3.72 -24.51
N HIS A 155 -1.59 -3.61 -25.84
CA HIS A 155 -0.64 -4.25 -26.75
C HIS A 155 0.79 -3.76 -26.54
N THR A 156 0.98 -2.45 -26.39
CA THR A 156 2.32 -1.87 -26.16
C THR A 156 2.96 -2.43 -24.88
N LEU A 157 2.19 -2.56 -23.80
CA LEU A 157 2.67 -3.14 -22.54
C LEU A 157 2.87 -4.66 -22.65
N SER A 158 2.03 -5.35 -23.42
CA SER A 158 2.13 -6.80 -23.61
C SER A 158 3.32 -7.19 -24.47
N ASP A 159 3.70 -6.34 -25.42
CA ASP A 159 4.84 -6.56 -26.31
C ASP A 159 6.16 -6.20 -25.61
N GLN A 160 6.13 -5.32 -24.61
CA GLN A 160 7.30 -4.99 -23.81
C GLN A 160 7.49 -6.02 -22.71
N ASN A 161 8.57 -6.80 -22.78
CA ASN A 161 8.96 -7.79 -21.76
C ASN A 161 9.44 -7.11 -20.47
N GLN A 162 8.52 -6.43 -19.78
CA GLN A 162 8.70 -5.80 -18.47
C GLN A 162 8.07 -6.69 -17.38
N SER A 163 8.38 -6.45 -16.11
CA SER A 163 7.79 -7.15 -14.95
C SER A 163 6.33 -6.77 -14.69
N VAL A 164 5.55 -6.60 -15.76
CA VAL A 164 4.15 -6.18 -15.76
C VAL A 164 3.37 -7.16 -16.64
N GLU A 165 2.26 -7.66 -16.11
CA GLU A 165 1.30 -8.47 -16.84
C GLU A 165 0.06 -7.60 -17.11
N PRO A 166 -0.08 -7.00 -18.31
CA PRO A 166 -1.25 -6.21 -18.62
C PRO A 166 -2.47 -7.10 -18.78
N VAL A 167 -3.60 -6.66 -18.24
CA VAL A 167 -4.88 -7.38 -18.29
C VAL A 167 -5.88 -6.56 -19.12
N PRO A 168 -6.54 -7.15 -20.14
CA PRO A 168 -7.42 -6.40 -21.02
C PRO A 168 -8.78 -6.17 -20.35
N TYR A 169 -9.05 -4.94 -19.92
CA TYR A 169 -10.35 -4.53 -19.36
C TYR A 169 -10.97 -3.35 -20.12
N PHE A 170 -10.48 -3.05 -21.32
CA PHE A 170 -10.89 -1.89 -22.13
C PHE A 170 -12.22 -2.07 -22.88
N ALA A 171 -12.86 -3.24 -22.73
CA ALA A 171 -14.24 -3.46 -23.19
C ALA A 171 -15.28 -2.85 -22.24
N GLN A 172 -14.91 -2.60 -20.97
CA GLN A 172 -15.79 -2.03 -19.96
C GLN A 172 -15.29 -0.66 -19.50
N LYS A 173 -16.23 0.25 -19.23
CA LYS A 173 -15.93 1.57 -18.65
C LYS A 173 -15.97 1.44 -17.14
N ILE A 174 -14.82 1.62 -16.49
CA ILE A 174 -14.74 1.72 -15.03
C ILE A 174 -14.55 3.20 -14.67
N ASP A 175 -15.36 3.72 -13.76
CA ASP A 175 -15.14 5.03 -13.16
C ASP A 175 -14.08 4.90 -12.05
N VAL A 176 -12.82 5.15 -12.43
CA VAL A 176 -11.69 5.03 -11.52
C VAL A 176 -11.47 6.27 -10.65
N ASN A 177 -12.19 7.38 -10.89
CA ASN A 177 -11.97 8.63 -10.15
C ASN A 177 -12.25 8.48 -8.65
N ARG A 178 -13.15 7.56 -8.27
CA ARG A 178 -13.47 7.25 -6.88
C ARG A 178 -12.28 6.66 -6.11
N PHE A 179 -11.41 5.93 -6.80
CA PHE A 179 -10.24 5.26 -6.20
C PHE A 179 -9.03 6.18 -5.96
N PHE A 180 -9.03 7.37 -6.55
CA PHE A 180 -7.99 8.38 -6.34
C PHE A 180 -8.40 9.46 -5.32
N SER A 181 -9.48 9.23 -4.58
CA SER A 181 -9.82 10.10 -3.45
C SER A 181 -8.79 9.95 -2.33
N GLN A 182 -8.47 11.04 -1.62
CA GLN A 182 -7.45 11.08 -0.56
C GLN A 182 -7.71 10.14 0.63
N ARG A 183 -8.83 9.39 0.62
CA ARG A 183 -9.22 8.45 1.68
C ARG A 183 -8.94 6.99 1.32
N PHE A 184 -8.39 6.70 0.14
CA PHE A 184 -8.07 5.33 -0.30
C PHE A 184 -9.23 4.34 -0.11
N ASP A 185 -10.46 4.82 -0.33
CA ASP A 185 -11.69 4.04 -0.21
C ASP A 185 -11.83 3.12 -1.44
N TYR A 186 -11.02 2.06 -1.45
CA TYR A 186 -11.04 1.07 -2.52
C TYR A 186 -12.30 0.23 -2.41
N ASN A 187 -12.97 0.01 -3.53
CA ASN A 187 -14.04 -0.97 -3.59
C ASN A 187 -13.40 -2.35 -3.78
N GLU A 188 -13.18 -3.07 -2.68
CA GLU A 188 -12.58 -4.41 -2.69
C GLU A 188 -13.32 -5.37 -3.63
N GLN A 189 -14.65 -5.31 -3.67
CA GLN A 189 -15.46 -6.18 -4.53
C GLN A 189 -15.18 -5.91 -6.02
N LEU A 190 -14.97 -4.64 -6.39
CA LEU A 190 -14.62 -4.31 -7.77
C LEU A 190 -13.19 -4.75 -8.10
N ILE A 191 -12.24 -4.61 -7.17
CA ILE A 191 -10.87 -5.12 -7.36
C ILE A 191 -10.91 -6.63 -7.53
N GLU A 192 -11.60 -7.36 -6.65
CA GLU A 192 -11.80 -8.80 -6.76
C GLU A 192 -12.49 -9.18 -8.07
N THR A 193 -13.49 -8.40 -8.53
CA THR A 193 -14.17 -8.66 -9.81
C THR A 193 -13.23 -8.48 -11.00
N VAL A 194 -12.43 -7.41 -11.00
CA VAL A 194 -11.45 -7.16 -12.06
C VAL A 194 -10.41 -8.28 -12.06
N THR A 195 -9.88 -8.67 -10.89
CA THR A 195 -8.91 -9.76 -10.74
C THR A 195 -9.47 -11.14 -11.08
N ALA A 196 -10.72 -11.44 -10.71
CA ALA A 196 -11.35 -12.73 -11.00
C ALA A 196 -11.66 -12.90 -12.50
N ASN A 197 -11.99 -11.80 -13.17
CA ASN A 197 -12.25 -11.77 -14.62
C ASN A 197 -10.97 -11.68 -15.46
N THR A 198 -9.79 -11.66 -14.83
CA THR A 198 -8.47 -11.65 -15.48
C THR A 198 -8.05 -13.03 -16.02
N ASN A 199 -8.80 -14.11 -15.72
CA ASN A 199 -8.50 -15.46 -16.22
C ASN A 199 -9.34 -15.84 -17.44
#